data_AF-A0A967IFY2-F1
#
_entry.id   AF-A0A967IFY2-F1
#
_cell.length_a   1.000
_cell.length_b   1.000
_cell.length_c   1.000
_cell.angle_alpha   90.00
_cell.angle_beta   90.00
_cell.angle_gamma   90.00
#
_symmetry.space_group_name_H-M   'P 1'
#
loop_
_entity.id
_entity.type
_entity.pdbx_description
1 polymer ?
#
loop_
_entity_poly.entity_id
_entity_poly.type
_entity_poly.pdbx_seq_one_letter_code
_entity_poly.pdbx_strand_id
1 'polypeptide(L)'
;AIKFCATGGVLSKGDDSSAMQYTLEEMQALVEEAHQLGRVVAAHAHGAEGIRAALRAGIDSCEHCTLVDQEGIALLRAHDAYLVPTVYALDYILEEGKEAGIPEYGLRKAGELKEDRDRAFRAAFATPDI
;
A
#
# COMPACT_ATOMS: atom_id res chain seq x y z
N ALA A 1 12.81 10.23 -7.49
CA ALA A 1 11.54 9.55 -7.21
C ALA A 1 10.73 10.40 -6.26
N ILE A 2 9.41 10.33 -6.32
CA ILE A 2 8.47 10.96 -5.39
C ILE A 2 7.76 9.86 -4.60
N LYS A 3 7.38 10.16 -3.35
CA LYS A 3 6.69 9.24 -2.46
C LYS A 3 5.52 9.95 -1.82
N PHE A 4 4.34 9.32 -1.81
CA PHE A 4 3.18 9.81 -1.04
C PHE A 4 2.44 8.67 -0.34
N CYS A 5 1.53 9.02 0.57
CA CYS A 5 0.64 8.10 1.28
C CYS A 5 -0.76 8.17 0.67
N ALA A 6 -1.20 7.10 0.02
CA ALA A 6 -2.55 6.96 -0.53
C ALA A 6 -3.54 6.40 0.49
N THR A 7 -3.05 5.89 1.62
CA THR A 7 -3.86 5.48 2.79
C THR A 7 -3.16 5.90 4.07
N GLY A 8 -3.85 5.77 5.21
CA GLY A 8 -3.17 5.79 6.50
C GLY A 8 -2.22 4.59 6.65
N GLY A 9 -1.38 4.67 7.69
CA GLY A 9 -0.34 3.69 7.99
C GLY A 9 -0.55 2.91 9.29
N VAL A 10 0.23 1.84 9.46
CA VAL A 10 0.23 1.01 10.68
C VAL A 10 0.83 1.78 11.86
N LEU A 11 1.94 2.49 11.64
CA LEU A 11 2.71 3.14 12.71
C LEU A 11 2.35 4.61 12.95
N SER A 12 1.51 5.19 12.09
CA SER A 12 0.99 6.54 12.26
C SER A 12 -0.13 6.58 13.31
N LYS A 13 -0.17 7.68 14.06
CA LYS A 13 -1.16 7.93 15.11
C LYS A 13 -2.30 8.77 14.55
N GLY A 14 -3.54 8.34 14.78
CA GLY A 14 -4.75 9.15 14.49
C GLY A 14 -5.32 9.01 13.08
N ASP A 15 -4.71 8.19 12.22
CA ASP A 15 -5.26 7.77 10.93
C ASP A 15 -5.70 6.30 10.96
N ASP A 16 -6.33 5.85 9.87
CA ASP A 16 -6.78 4.48 9.64
C ASP A 16 -6.04 3.88 8.45
N SER A 17 -5.44 2.70 8.63
CA SER A 17 -4.68 2.03 7.57
C SER A 17 -5.55 1.60 6.38
N SER A 18 -6.85 1.39 6.59
CA SER A 18 -7.80 1.04 5.55
C SER A 18 -8.35 2.24 4.78
N ALA A 19 -8.28 3.44 5.37
CA ALA A 19 -8.89 4.64 4.80
C ALA A 19 -7.98 5.29 3.74
N MET A 20 -8.58 5.65 2.59
CA MET A 20 -7.91 6.41 1.55
C MET A 20 -7.54 7.82 2.05
N GLN A 21 -6.36 8.29 1.63
CA GLN A 21 -5.89 9.66 1.79
C GLN A 21 -5.68 10.25 0.41
N TYR A 22 -6.08 11.51 0.21
CA TYR A 22 -6.19 12.21 -1.08
C TYR A 22 -7.36 11.76 -1.95
N THR A 23 -7.87 12.66 -2.77
CA THR A 23 -8.76 12.31 -3.88
C THR A 23 -7.97 11.74 -5.04
N LEU A 24 -8.66 11.08 -5.98
CA LEU A 24 -8.01 10.59 -7.20
C LEU A 24 -7.37 11.74 -7.99
N GLU A 25 -8.03 12.88 -8.06
CA GLU A 25 -7.55 14.07 -8.77
C GLU A 25 -6.25 14.62 -8.16
N GLU A 26 -6.14 14.64 -6.83
CA GLU A 26 -4.91 15.04 -6.14
C GLU A 26 -3.75 14.07 -6.42
N MET A 27 -4.03 12.76 -6.43
CA MET A 27 -3.03 11.74 -6.77
C MET A 27 -2.58 11.87 -8.23
N GLN A 28 -3.51 12.05 -9.17
CA GLN A 28 -3.21 12.23 -10.59
C GLN A 28 -2.34 13.46 -10.82
N ALA A 29 -2.69 14.60 -10.22
CA ALA A 29 -1.90 15.82 -10.33
C ALA A 29 -0.46 15.61 -9.81
N LEU A 30 -0.30 14.90 -8.69
CA LEU A 30 1.02 14.56 -8.15
C LEU A 30 1.82 13.68 -9.11
N VAL A 31 1.19 12.63 -9.65
CA VAL A 31 1.85 11.68 -10.55
C VAL A 31 2.24 12.36 -11.86
N GLU A 32 1.33 13.10 -12.48
CA GLU A 32 1.56 13.83 -13.73
C GLU A 32 2.74 14.80 -13.60
N GLU A 33 2.80 15.59 -12.52
CA GLU A 33 3.91 16.52 -12.29
C GLU A 33 5.24 15.79 -12.04
N ALA A 34 5.24 14.67 -11.32
CA ALA A 34 6.43 13.87 -11.12
C ALA A 34 6.95 13.27 -12.45
N HIS A 35 6.06 12.73 -13.27
CA HIS A 35 6.38 12.13 -14.56
C HIS A 35 6.86 13.18 -15.58
N GLN A 36 6.30 14.40 -15.59
CA GLN A 36 6.81 15.53 -16.41
C GLN A 36 8.29 15.83 -16.13
N LEU A 37 8.74 15.61 -14.89
CA LEU A 37 10.13 15.78 -14.48
C LEU A 37 10.98 14.50 -14.66
N GLY A 38 10.44 13.46 -15.31
CA GLY A 38 11.10 12.17 -15.49
C GLY A 38 11.35 11.42 -14.18
N ARG A 39 10.47 11.58 -13.18
CA ARG A 39 10.59 10.94 -11.87
C ARG A 39 9.49 9.91 -11.67
N VAL A 40 9.87 8.70 -11.24
CA VAL A 40 8.93 7.67 -10.79
C VAL A 40 8.28 8.01 -9.44
N VAL A 41 7.11 7.45 -9.19
CA VAL A 41 6.25 7.69 -8.02
C VAL A 41 5.91 6.38 -7.32
N ALA A 42 6.17 6.35 -6.01
CA ALA A 42 5.75 5.27 -5.12
C ALA A 42 4.58 5.72 -4.25
N ALA A 43 3.55 4.89 -4.06
CA ALA A 43 2.44 5.15 -3.13
C ALA A 43 2.43 4.18 -1.96
N HIS A 44 2.29 4.69 -0.74
CA HIS A 44 2.08 3.87 0.46
C HIS A 44 0.59 3.58 0.52
N ALA A 45 0.19 2.31 0.44
CA ALA A 45 -1.21 1.94 0.42
C ALA A 45 -1.45 0.58 1.08
N HIS A 46 -2.31 0.55 2.10
CA HIS A 46 -2.78 -0.69 2.72
C HIS A 46 -4.21 -1.01 2.29
N GLY A 47 -5.14 -0.07 2.47
CA GLY A 47 -6.55 -0.21 2.09
C GLY A 47 -6.78 -0.38 0.58
N ALA A 48 -7.70 -1.29 0.22
CA ALA A 48 -7.97 -1.67 -1.16
C ALA A 48 -8.43 -0.48 -2.04
N GLU A 49 -9.24 0.43 -1.49
CA GLU A 49 -9.69 1.64 -2.21
C GLU A 49 -8.51 2.56 -2.56
N GLY A 50 -7.64 2.86 -1.60
CA GLY A 50 -6.45 3.67 -1.84
C GLY A 50 -5.46 3.01 -2.80
N ILE A 51 -5.31 1.68 -2.74
CA ILE A 51 -4.51 0.90 -3.71
C ILE A 51 -5.04 1.11 -5.14
N ARG A 52 -6.34 0.87 -5.36
CA ARG A 52 -6.95 1.03 -6.68
C ARG A 52 -6.88 2.47 -7.18
N ALA A 53 -7.15 3.44 -6.31
CA ALA A 53 -7.07 4.86 -6.66
C ALA A 53 -5.64 5.26 -7.06
N ALA A 54 -4.63 4.85 -6.29
CA ALA A 54 -3.25 5.17 -6.60
C ALA A 54 -2.76 4.49 -7.90
N LEU A 55 -3.16 3.24 -8.15
CA LEU A 55 -2.88 2.56 -9.43
C LEU A 55 -3.56 3.27 -10.61
N ARG A 56 -4.82 3.68 -10.47
CA ARG A 56 -5.54 4.49 -11.47
C ARG A 56 -4.92 5.86 -11.69
N ALA A 57 -4.26 6.41 -10.67
CA ALA A 57 -3.52 7.67 -10.78
C ALA A 57 -2.20 7.52 -11.56
N GLY A 58 -1.74 6.29 -11.81
CA GLY A 58 -0.54 6.01 -12.62
C GLY A 58 0.75 5.91 -11.82
N ILE A 59 0.70 5.50 -10.55
CA ILE A 59 1.92 5.23 -9.76
C ILE A 59 2.78 4.13 -10.41
N ASP A 60 4.09 4.21 -10.20
CA ASP A 60 5.04 3.22 -10.71
C ASP A 60 5.24 2.06 -9.72
N SER A 61 5.07 2.29 -8.41
CA SER A 61 5.11 1.23 -7.40
C SER A 61 4.11 1.41 -6.27
N CYS A 62 3.49 0.31 -5.86
CA CYS A 62 2.60 0.26 -4.71
C CYS A 62 3.30 -0.42 -3.53
N GLU A 63 3.62 0.38 -2.52
CA GLU A 63 4.29 -0.08 -1.30
C GLU A 63 3.28 -0.66 -0.32
N HIS A 64 3.68 -1.76 0.31
CA HIS A 64 2.88 -2.65 1.14
C HIS A 64 1.75 -3.33 0.36
N CYS A 65 0.89 -2.58 -0.31
CA CYS A 65 -0.25 -3.07 -1.11
C CYS A 65 -1.05 -4.16 -0.36
N THR A 66 -1.23 -3.96 0.94
CA THR A 66 -1.50 -5.04 1.90
C THR A 66 -2.82 -5.74 1.67
N LEU A 67 -3.86 -4.98 1.31
CA LEU A 67 -5.21 -5.50 1.06
C LEU A 67 -5.54 -5.47 -0.42
N VAL A 68 -4.55 -5.70 -1.29
CA VAL A 68 -4.79 -5.76 -2.74
C VAL A 68 -5.85 -6.81 -3.07
N ASP A 69 -6.87 -6.40 -3.81
CA ASP A 69 -7.95 -7.27 -4.27
C ASP A 69 -7.79 -7.62 -5.76
N GLN A 70 -8.74 -8.37 -6.31
CA GLN A 70 -8.67 -8.82 -7.70
C GLN A 70 -8.61 -7.66 -8.70
N GLU A 71 -9.28 -6.55 -8.41
CA GLU A 71 -9.25 -5.36 -9.25
C GLU A 71 -7.90 -4.64 -9.14
N GLY A 72 -7.34 -4.52 -7.93
CA GLY A 72 -5.98 -4.02 -7.71
C GLY A 72 -4.91 -4.85 -8.43
N ILE A 73 -5.01 -6.18 -8.39
CA ILE A 73 -4.13 -7.09 -9.14
C ILE A 73 -4.25 -6.85 -10.65
N ALA A 74 -5.47 -6.69 -11.17
CA ALA A 74 -5.67 -6.38 -12.58
C ALA A 74 -5.07 -5.02 -12.97
N LEU A 75 -5.20 -4.01 -12.10
CA LEU A 75 -4.64 -2.68 -12.31
C LEU A 75 -3.11 -2.68 -12.25
N LEU A 76 -2.48 -3.42 -11.34
CA LEU A 76 -1.01 -3.59 -11.28
C LEU A 76 -0.47 -4.02 -12.65
N ARG A 77 -1.09 -5.05 -13.26
CA ARG A 77 -0.70 -5.53 -14.60
C ARG A 77 -1.01 -4.53 -15.71
N ALA A 78 -2.18 -3.91 -15.66
CA ALA A 78 -2.61 -2.97 -16.70
C ALA A 78 -1.71 -1.72 -16.76
N HIS A 79 -1.13 -1.34 -15.62
CA HIS A 79 -0.30 -0.15 -15.49
C HIS A 79 1.21 -0.45 -15.39
N ASP A 80 1.63 -1.71 -15.49
CA ASP A 80 3.04 -2.14 -15.32
C ASP A 80 3.66 -1.62 -14.00
N ALA A 81 2.84 -1.55 -12.95
CA ALA A 81 3.21 -1.01 -11.66
C ALA A 81 3.74 -2.12 -10.74
N TYR A 82 4.83 -1.84 -10.02
CA TYR A 82 5.47 -2.82 -9.15
C TYR A 82 4.72 -3.01 -7.83
N LEU A 83 4.51 -4.27 -7.44
CA LEU A 83 4.07 -4.65 -6.10
C LEU A 83 5.27 -4.74 -5.14
N VAL A 84 5.29 -3.96 -4.05
CA VAL A 84 6.38 -3.99 -3.04
C VAL A 84 5.81 -4.33 -1.65
N PRO A 85 5.62 -5.63 -1.32
CA PRO A 85 4.70 -6.04 -0.26
C PRO A 85 5.26 -6.00 1.17
N THR A 86 6.58 -5.79 1.36
CA THR A 86 7.23 -5.71 2.68
C THR A 86 6.79 -6.82 3.67
N VAL A 87 6.59 -8.05 3.17
CA VAL A 87 5.82 -9.12 3.85
C VAL A 87 6.22 -9.32 5.31
N TYR A 88 7.53 -9.35 5.59
CA TYR A 88 8.09 -9.56 6.92
C TYR A 88 7.69 -8.48 7.95
N ALA A 89 7.38 -7.26 7.51
CA ALA A 89 7.22 -6.13 8.42
C ALA A 89 6.08 -6.32 9.44
N LEU A 90 4.89 -6.79 9.03
CA LEU A 90 3.81 -7.02 10.01
C LEU A 90 4.13 -8.21 10.93
N ASP A 91 4.84 -9.22 10.44
CA ASP A 91 5.21 -10.39 11.25
C ASP A 91 6.13 -9.92 12.39
N TYR A 92 7.16 -9.13 12.06
CA TYR A 92 8.03 -8.50 13.05
C TYR A 92 7.27 -7.59 14.03
N ILE A 93 6.34 -6.76 13.54
CA ILE A 93 5.54 -5.88 14.41
C ILE A 93 4.72 -6.70 15.42
N LEU A 94 4.16 -7.84 15.01
CA LEU A 94 3.32 -8.66 15.86
C LEU A 94 4.13 -9.53 16.83
N GLU A 95 5.29 -10.03 16.41
CA GLU A 95 6.12 -10.93 17.20
C GLU A 95 7.03 -10.17 18.18
N GLU A 96 7.70 -9.13 17.69
CA GLU A 96 8.77 -8.41 18.40
C GLU A 96 8.40 -6.95 18.73
N GLY A 97 7.35 -6.42 18.11
CA GLY A 97 7.04 -4.99 18.16
C GLY A 97 6.80 -4.45 19.55
N LYS A 98 6.21 -5.23 20.46
CA LYS A 98 5.99 -4.81 21.85
C LYS A 98 7.30 -4.52 22.58
N GLU A 99 8.27 -5.43 22.49
CA GLU A 99 9.59 -5.28 23.12
C GLU A 99 10.43 -4.22 22.40
N ALA A 100 10.21 -4.04 21.09
CA ALA A 100 10.83 -2.99 20.29
C ALA A 100 10.21 -1.59 20.52
N GLY A 101 9.23 -1.45 21.41
CA GLY A 101 8.62 -0.16 21.77
C GLY A 101 7.56 0.35 20.78
N ILE A 102 7.01 -0.51 19.92
CA ILE A 102 5.90 -0.15 19.03
C ILE A 102 4.65 0.14 19.89
N PRO A 103 3.99 1.29 19.70
CA PRO A 103 2.79 1.63 20.45
C PRO A 103 1.65 0.62 20.24
N GLU A 104 0.77 0.50 21.24
CA GLU A 104 -0.39 -0.40 21.21
C GLU A 104 -1.28 -0.20 19.96
N TYR A 105 -1.46 1.05 19.52
CA TYR A 105 -2.23 1.33 18.31
C TYR A 105 -1.60 0.71 17.05
N GLY A 106 -0.26 0.63 17.00
CA GLY A 106 0.46 0.03 15.88
C GLY A 106 0.37 -1.49 15.89
N LEU A 107 0.48 -2.11 17.07
CA LEU A 107 0.27 -3.54 17.25
C LEU A 107 -1.17 -3.94 16.85
N ARG A 108 -2.15 -3.15 17.29
CA ARG A 108 -3.56 -3.35 16.94
C ARG A 108 -3.78 -3.27 15.43
N LYS A 109 -3.35 -2.18 14.79
CA LYS A 109 -3.48 -1.99 13.33
C LYS A 109 -2.76 -3.09 12.53
N ALA A 110 -1.59 -3.55 12.98
CA ALA A 110 -0.90 -4.66 12.34
C ALA A 110 -1.71 -5.97 12.44
N GLY A 111 -2.32 -6.23 13.60
CA GLY A 111 -3.16 -7.41 13.83
C GLY A 111 -4.41 -7.41 12.94
N GLU A 112 -5.04 -6.25 12.76
CA GLU A 112 -6.21 -6.06 11.88
C GLU A 112 -5.91 -6.40 10.41
N LEU A 113 -4.66 -6.21 9.95
CA LEU A 113 -4.28 -6.43 8.56
C LEU A 113 -3.73 -7.83 8.26
N LYS A 114 -3.22 -8.54 9.28
CA LYS A 114 -2.36 -9.73 9.10
C LYS A 114 -3.01 -10.87 8.31
N GLU A 115 -4.22 -11.28 8.70
CA GLU A 115 -4.90 -12.42 8.07
C GLU A 115 -5.32 -12.09 6.63
N ASP A 116 -5.76 -10.87 6.40
CA ASP A 116 -6.24 -10.43 5.10
C ASP A 116 -5.09 -10.21 4.12
N ARG A 117 -3.95 -9.70 4.61
CA ARG A 117 -2.68 -9.63 3.87
C ARG A 117 -2.28 -10.98 3.31
N ASP A 118 -2.27 -12.02 4.15
CA ASP A 118 -1.80 -13.35 3.73
C ASP A 118 -2.68 -13.91 2.60
N ARG A 119 -3.99 -13.66 2.65
CA ARG A 119 -4.91 -14.05 1.58
C ARG A 119 -4.67 -13.22 0.31
N ALA A 120 -4.54 -11.90 0.44
CA ALA A 120 -4.30 -10.98 -0.66
C ALA A 120 -3.00 -11.31 -1.41
N PHE A 121 -1.89 -11.50 -0.70
CA PHE A 121 -0.61 -11.81 -1.32
C PHE A 121 -0.57 -13.20 -1.95
N ARG A 122 -1.21 -14.22 -1.35
CA ARG A 122 -1.35 -15.52 -2.02
C ARG A 122 -2.09 -15.40 -3.35
N ALA A 123 -3.14 -14.58 -3.42
CA ALA A 123 -3.86 -14.34 -4.66
C ALA A 123 -3.01 -13.57 -5.70
N ALA A 124 -2.33 -12.50 -5.26
CA ALA A 124 -1.47 -11.70 -6.10
C ALA A 124 -0.34 -12.54 -6.73
N PHE A 125 0.41 -13.28 -5.91
CA PHE A 125 1.54 -14.10 -6.39
C PHE A 125 1.13 -15.40 -7.10
N ALA A 126 -0.14 -15.80 -7.06
CA ALA A 126 -0.65 -16.87 -7.91
C ALA A 126 -0.91 -16.40 -9.35
N THR A 127 -0.93 -15.09 -9.59
CA THR A 127 -1.11 -14.51 -10.92
C THR A 127 0.25 -14.34 -11.59
N PRO A 128 0.47 -14.89 -12.80
CA PRO A 128 1.71 -14.66 -13.54
C PRO A 128 1.92 -13.18 -13.83
N ASP A 129 3.19 -12.75 -13.84
CA ASP A 129 3.62 -11.39 -14.20
C ASP A 129 3.10 -10.29 -13.26
N ILE A 130 2.93 -10.61 -11.98
CA ILE A 130 2.80 -9.67 -10.83
C ILE A 130 4.13 -9.59 -10.08
#